data_AF-A0A7X9IJU9-F1
#
_entry.id   AF-A0A7X9IJU9-F1
#
_cell.length_a   1.000
_cell.length_b   1.000
_cell.length_c   1.000
_cell.angle_alpha   90.00
_cell.angle_beta   90.00
_cell.angle_gamma   90.00
#
_symmetry.space_group_name_H-M   'P 1'
#
loop_
_entity.id
_entity.type
_entity.pdbx_description
1 polymer ?
#
loop_
_entity_poly.entity_id
_entity_poly.type
_entity_poly.pdbx_seq_one_letter_code
_entity_poly.pdbx_strand_id
1 'polypeptide(L)'
;MINLDLLEAQLLRMLSGFFGRENVIPMMSVLSVCGGELPKDYIIEGVDLHSWASRNKCLFTIVDKQDCPKAVFEFYSGINGQAIETDHVEHQQYLKPLLRSLGIHYITISKDEFSEMLDPRGELDFVSFLKNEMQIDED
;
A
#
# COMPACT_ATOMS: atom_id res chain seq x y z
N MET A 1 13.28 13.71 6.93
CA MET A 1 13.64 12.33 7.30
C MET A 1 12.32 11.61 7.56
N ILE A 2 12.06 10.52 6.86
CA ILE A 2 10.83 9.73 7.05
C ILE A 2 11.03 8.92 8.33
N ASN A 3 10.09 9.02 9.27
CA ASN A 3 10.12 8.25 10.50
C ASN A 3 9.26 7.00 10.28
N LEU A 4 9.91 5.85 10.14
CA LEU A 4 9.25 4.56 9.95
C LEU A 4 9.37 3.76 11.26
N ASP A 5 8.32 3.03 11.62
CA ASP A 5 8.43 2.02 12.67
C ASP A 5 9.33 0.85 12.21
N LEU A 6 9.63 -0.07 13.13
CA LEU A 6 10.52 -1.20 12.81
C LEU A 6 9.96 -2.09 11.68
N LEU A 7 8.66 -2.38 11.69
CA LEU A 7 8.03 -3.25 10.70
C LEU A 7 7.95 -2.55 9.34
N GLU A 8 7.63 -1.26 9.32
CA GLU A 8 7.66 -0.43 8.12
C GLU A 8 9.08 -0.36 7.53
N ALA A 9 10.10 -0.20 8.36
CA ALA A 9 11.49 -0.20 7.89
C ALA A 9 11.92 -1.57 7.33
N GLN A 10 11.47 -2.67 7.94
CA GLN A 10 11.70 -4.02 7.44
C GLN A 10 10.97 -4.26 6.11
N LEU A 11 9.71 -3.85 6.00
CA LEU A 11 8.93 -3.94 4.77
C LEU A 11 9.59 -3.12 3.65
N LEU A 12 9.98 -1.87 3.92
CA LEU A 12 10.71 -1.04 2.97
C LEU A 12 11.97 -1.75 2.45
N ARG A 13 12.73 -2.37 3.35
CA ARG A 13 13.97 -3.08 2.97
C ARG A 13 13.67 -4.27 2.07
N MET A 14 12.61 -5.03 2.35
CA MET A 14 12.21 -6.19 1.57
C MET A 14 11.67 -5.78 0.19
N LEU A 15 10.77 -4.80 0.15
CA LEU A 15 10.27 -4.23 -1.10
C LEU A 15 11.41 -3.66 -1.94
N SER A 16 12.35 -2.92 -1.35
CA SER A 16 13.51 -2.37 -2.06
C SER A 16 14.43 -3.47 -2.58
N GLY A 17 14.55 -4.59 -1.87
CA GLY A 17 15.31 -5.75 -2.31
C GLY A 17 14.66 -6.47 -3.49
N PHE A 18 13.33 -6.52 -3.52
CA PHE A 18 12.57 -7.22 -4.56
C PHE A 18 12.34 -6.37 -5.82
N PHE A 19 11.94 -5.10 -5.67
CA PHE A 19 11.59 -4.20 -6.77
C PHE A 19 12.73 -3.26 -7.20
N GLY A 20 13.81 -3.17 -6.43
CA GLY A 20 14.83 -2.14 -6.59
C GLY A 20 14.51 -0.89 -5.78
N ARG A 21 15.53 -0.31 -5.13
CA ARG A 21 15.37 0.80 -4.16
C ARG A 21 14.77 2.05 -4.78
N GLU A 22 15.13 2.34 -6.03
CA GLU A 22 14.63 3.46 -6.81
C GLU A 22 13.15 3.35 -7.14
N ASN A 23 12.59 2.13 -7.13
CA ASN A 23 11.20 1.86 -7.51
C ASN A 23 10.25 1.82 -6.29
N VAL A 24 10.75 2.07 -5.08
CA VAL A 24 9.93 2.07 -3.85
C VAL A 24 9.87 3.47 -3.27
N ILE A 25 8.70 4.11 -3.43
CA ILE A 25 8.45 5.47 -2.98
C ILE A 25 7.67 5.43 -1.66
N PRO A 26 8.30 5.75 -0.51
CA PRO A 26 7.60 5.84 0.77
C PRO A 26 6.72 7.09 0.85
N MET A 27 5.57 6.99 1.51
CA MET A 27 4.72 8.13 1.88
C MET A 27 4.27 8.99 0.68
N MET A 28 4.04 8.36 -0.48
CA MET A 28 3.52 9.04 -1.68
C MET A 28 2.08 9.49 -1.42
N SER A 29 1.73 10.73 -1.80
CA SER A 29 0.35 11.20 -1.64
C SER A 29 -0.59 10.43 -2.56
N VAL A 30 -1.82 10.18 -2.12
CA VAL A 30 -2.83 9.48 -2.94
C VAL A 30 -3.06 10.23 -4.25
N LEU A 31 -3.09 11.57 -4.21
CA LEU A 31 -3.21 12.40 -5.42
C LEU A 31 -2.06 12.16 -6.40
N SER A 32 -0.82 12.04 -5.91
CA SER A 32 0.35 11.73 -6.75
C SER A 32 0.28 10.33 -7.34
N VAL A 33 -0.21 9.35 -6.57
CA VAL A 33 -0.44 7.98 -7.06
C VAL A 33 -1.46 7.97 -8.20
N CYS A 34 -2.44 8.88 -8.18
CA CYS A 34 -3.41 9.04 -9.27
C CYS A 34 -2.88 9.85 -10.47
N GLY A 35 -1.61 10.27 -10.47
CA GLY A 35 -1.05 11.09 -11.57
C GLY A 35 -1.38 12.58 -11.48
N GLY A 36 -1.79 13.06 -10.30
CA GLY A 36 -2.06 14.48 -10.04
C GLY A 36 -3.53 14.89 -10.18
N GLU A 37 -4.38 14.02 -10.72
CA GLU A 37 -5.82 14.23 -10.83
C GLU A 37 -6.58 12.96 -10.44
N LEU A 38 -7.77 13.10 -9.88
CA LEU A 38 -8.64 11.96 -9.57
C LEU A 38 -9.46 11.53 -10.80
N PRO A 39 -9.79 10.24 -10.95
CA PRO A 39 -10.70 9.79 -12.00
C PRO A 39 -12.04 10.53 -11.91
N LYS A 40 -12.51 11.08 -13.04
CA LYS A 40 -13.73 11.90 -13.09
C LYS A 40 -14.99 11.16 -12.64
N ASP A 41 -15.01 9.85 -12.85
CA ASP A 41 -16.15 8.99 -12.54
C ASP A 41 -16.12 8.45 -11.09
N TYR A 42 -15.06 8.75 -10.34
CA TYR A 42 -14.92 8.32 -8.95
C TYR A 42 -15.50 9.38 -8.01
N ILE A 43 -16.73 9.15 -7.55
CA ILE A 43 -17.46 10.06 -6.67
C ILE A 43 -17.81 9.33 -5.38
N ILE A 44 -17.47 9.94 -4.25
CA ILE A 44 -17.94 9.55 -2.92
C ILE A 44 -18.80 10.70 -2.40
N GLU A 45 -20.08 10.43 -2.15
CA GLU A 45 -21.00 11.44 -1.64
C GLU A 45 -20.56 11.94 -0.26
N GLY A 46 -20.60 13.27 -0.07
CA GLY A 46 -20.29 13.90 1.22
C GLY A 46 -18.81 14.08 1.54
N VAL A 47 -17.89 13.67 0.64
CA VAL A 47 -16.44 13.78 0.84
C VAL A 47 -15.81 14.66 -0.24
N ASP A 48 -15.05 15.67 0.16
CA ASP A 48 -14.13 16.38 -0.75
C ASP A 48 -12.93 15.47 -1.02
N LEU A 49 -13.07 14.62 -2.05
CA LEU A 49 -12.10 13.63 -2.44
C LEU A 49 -10.74 14.23 -2.81
N HIS A 50 -10.72 15.41 -3.44
CA HIS A 50 -9.47 16.04 -3.85
C HIS A 50 -8.67 16.49 -2.61
N SER A 51 -9.35 17.15 -1.67
CA SER A 51 -8.75 17.54 -0.38
C SER A 51 -8.35 16.33 0.46
N TRP A 52 -9.15 15.26 0.45
CA TRP A 52 -8.81 14.00 1.08
C TRP A 52 -7.55 13.37 0.45
N ALA A 53 -7.50 13.21 -0.87
CA ALA A 53 -6.38 12.57 -1.57
C ALA A 53 -5.06 13.37 -1.47
N SER A 54 -5.16 14.69 -1.32
CA SER A 54 -4.00 15.56 -1.10
C SER A 54 -3.38 15.43 0.30
N ARG A 55 -4.20 15.05 1.30
CA ARG A 55 -3.79 14.95 2.71
C ARG A 55 -3.38 13.53 3.10
N ASN A 56 -3.94 12.53 2.43
CA ASN A 56 -3.65 11.13 2.70
C ASN A 56 -2.45 10.64 1.90
N LYS A 57 -1.70 9.72 2.50
CA LYS A 57 -0.48 9.15 1.94
C LYS A 57 -0.55 7.64 2.00
N CYS A 58 -0.03 7.01 0.97
CA CYS A 58 0.21 5.58 0.92
C CYS A 58 1.51 5.27 1.66
N LEU A 59 1.57 4.16 2.40
CA LEU A 59 2.77 3.78 3.13
C LEU A 59 3.96 3.55 2.18
N PHE A 60 3.82 2.63 1.21
CA PHE A 60 4.79 2.46 0.12
C PHE A 60 4.08 2.36 -1.24
N THR A 61 4.66 2.99 -2.25
CA THR A 61 4.23 2.88 -3.64
C THR A 61 5.34 2.28 -4.47
N ILE A 62 5.02 1.24 -5.24
CA ILE A 62 5.90 0.65 -6.23
C ILE A 62 5.64 1.31 -7.57
N VAL A 63 6.69 1.81 -8.21
CA VAL A 63 6.64 2.42 -9.54
C VAL A 63 7.40 1.56 -10.56
N ASP A 64 7.07 1.72 -11.84
CA ASP A 64 7.88 1.16 -12.93
C ASP A 64 9.05 2.09 -13.30
N LYS A 65 9.80 1.73 -14.37
CA LYS A 65 10.94 2.50 -14.87
C LYS A 65 10.56 3.85 -15.48
N GLN A 66 9.26 4.13 -15.64
CA GLN A 66 8.72 5.38 -16.12
C GLN A 66 8.10 6.21 -14.98
N ASP A 67 8.37 5.84 -13.73
CA ASP A 67 7.80 6.43 -12.52
C ASP A 67 6.26 6.30 -12.44
N CYS A 68 5.67 5.36 -13.18
CA CYS A 68 4.22 5.11 -13.14
C CYS A 68 3.90 4.13 -11.99
N PRO A 69 2.96 4.48 -11.08
CA PRO A 69 2.55 3.60 -9.99
C PRO A 69 1.97 2.27 -10.48
N LYS A 70 2.38 1.17 -9.85
CA LYS A 70 1.92 -0.21 -10.13
C LYS A 70 1.28 -0.88 -8.93
N ALA A 71 1.80 -0.60 -7.73
CA ALA A 71 1.25 -1.16 -6.51
C ALA A 71 1.38 -0.17 -5.35
N VAL A 72 0.45 -0.28 -4.40
CA VAL A 72 0.51 0.38 -3.10
C VAL A 72 0.47 -0.70 -2.03
N PHE A 73 1.38 -0.61 -1.08
CA PHE A 73 1.45 -1.49 0.09
C PHE A 73 1.05 -0.70 1.33
N GLU A 74 0.13 -1.25 2.12
CA GLU A 74 -0.24 -0.74 3.44
C GLU A 74 -0.32 -1.85 4.49
N PHE A 75 -0.05 -1.51 5.75
CA PHE A 75 -0.40 -2.39 6.84
C PHE A 75 -1.91 -2.33 7.09
N TYR A 76 -2.56 -3.48 7.16
CA TYR A 76 -3.95 -3.57 7.59
C TYR A 76 -4.01 -3.46 9.11
N SER A 77 -4.59 -2.36 9.60
CA SER A 77 -5.07 -2.23 10.97
C SER A 77 -6.38 -3.00 11.08
N GLY A 78 -6.30 -4.30 11.36
CA GLY A 78 -7.50 -5.10 11.62
C GLY A 78 -8.31 -4.59 12.80
N ILE A 79 -9.50 -5.19 13.00
CA ILE A 79 -10.31 -5.00 14.21
C ILE A 79 -9.61 -5.75 15.35
N ASN A 80 -8.42 -5.29 15.73
CA ASN A 80 -7.82 -5.66 16.99
C ASN A 80 -8.69 -4.96 18.02
N GLY A 81 -9.35 -5.72 18.92
CA GLY A 81 -10.43 -5.27 19.81
C GLY A 81 -10.11 -4.12 20.79
N GLN A 82 -9.05 -3.34 20.56
CA GLN A 82 -8.73 -2.07 21.19
C GLN A 82 -8.80 -0.96 20.15
N ALA A 83 -9.96 -0.30 20.08
CA ALA A 83 -10.28 0.84 19.21
C ALA A 83 -10.20 0.58 17.69
N ILE A 84 -11.36 0.58 17.04
CA ILE A 84 -11.42 0.77 15.58
C ILE A 84 -10.94 2.20 15.33
N GLU A 85 -9.75 2.34 14.77
CA GLU A 85 -9.31 3.63 14.21
C GLU A 85 -10.11 3.85 12.93
N THR A 86 -11.26 4.52 13.07
CA THR A 86 -12.21 4.81 11.99
C THR A 86 -11.53 5.45 10.78
N ASP A 87 -10.53 6.29 11.03
CA ASP A 87 -9.77 6.99 10.01
C ASP A 87 -9.01 6.03 9.09
N HIS A 88 -8.46 4.93 9.64
CA HIS A 88 -7.77 3.91 8.84
C HIS A 88 -8.75 3.07 8.03
N VAL A 89 -9.91 2.71 8.60
CA VAL A 89 -10.94 1.96 7.88
C VAL A 89 -11.49 2.78 6.71
N GLU A 90 -11.80 4.06 6.96
CA GLU A 90 -12.26 4.99 5.91
C GLU A 90 -11.19 5.19 4.83
N HIS A 91 -9.92 5.36 5.24
CA HIS A 91 -8.81 5.49 4.30
C HIS A 91 -8.74 4.32 3.34
N GLN A 92 -8.76 3.09 3.85
CA GLN A 92 -8.70 1.88 3.02
C GLN A 92 -9.97 1.68 2.17
N GLN A 93 -11.14 2.02 2.72
CA GLN A 93 -12.41 1.93 2.02
C GLN A 93 -12.43 2.81 0.76
N TYR A 94 -11.79 3.99 0.80
CA TYR A 94 -11.71 4.89 -0.35
C TYR A 94 -10.55 4.53 -1.26
N LEU A 95 -9.38 4.25 -0.68
CA LEU A 95 -8.17 4.00 -1.44
C LEU A 95 -8.27 2.75 -2.33
N LYS A 96 -8.81 1.65 -1.81
CA LYS A 96 -8.91 0.38 -2.55
C LYS A 96 -9.66 0.49 -3.89
N PRO A 97 -10.93 0.95 -3.93
CA PRO A 97 -11.66 1.08 -5.19
C PRO A 97 -11.06 2.16 -6.11
N LEU A 98 -10.51 3.25 -5.56
CA LEU A 98 -9.82 4.28 -6.33
C LEU A 98 -8.62 3.71 -7.09
N LEU A 99 -7.70 3.03 -6.39
CA LEU A 99 -6.50 2.43 -7.00
C LEU A 99 -6.87 1.32 -8.00
N ARG A 100 -7.87 0.50 -7.66
CA ARG A 100 -8.36 -0.55 -8.57
C ARG A 100 -8.88 0.03 -9.89
N SER A 101 -9.58 1.17 -9.86
CA SER A 101 -10.05 1.84 -11.08
C SER A 101 -8.92 2.29 -12.01
N LEU A 102 -7.72 2.50 -11.45
CA LEU A 102 -6.51 2.91 -12.16
C LEU A 102 -5.62 1.72 -12.57
N GLY A 103 -6.04 0.48 -12.27
CA GLY A 103 -5.22 -0.71 -12.49
C GLY A 103 -4.01 -0.80 -11.57
N ILE A 104 -4.01 -0.07 -10.44
CA ILE A 104 -2.95 -0.11 -9.43
C ILE A 104 -3.31 -1.18 -8.40
N HIS A 105 -2.39 -2.11 -8.13
CA HIS A 105 -2.58 -3.13 -7.11
C HIS A 105 -2.61 -2.50 -5.73
N TYR A 106 -3.62 -2.81 -4.93
CA TYR A 106 -3.69 -2.38 -3.53
C TYR A 106 -3.50 -3.60 -2.63
N ILE A 107 -2.31 -3.69 -2.05
CA ILE A 107 -1.84 -4.84 -1.29
C ILE A 107 -1.80 -4.47 0.19
N THR A 108 -2.54 -5.23 0.98
CA THR A 108 -2.62 -5.03 2.42
C THR A 108 -2.08 -6.26 3.12
N ILE A 109 -1.25 -6.04 4.14
CA ILE A 109 -0.71 -7.11 4.99
C ILE A 109 -0.92 -6.73 6.45
N SER A 110 -1.39 -7.62 7.31
CA SER A 110 -1.44 -7.33 8.74
C SER A 110 -0.04 -7.32 9.35
N LYS A 111 0.15 -6.63 10.48
CA LYS A 111 1.44 -6.65 11.20
C LYS A 111 1.79 -8.05 11.70
N ASP A 112 0.79 -8.88 12.01
CA ASP A 112 0.99 -10.25 12.48
C ASP A 112 1.42 -11.18 11.34
N GLU A 113 0.73 -11.13 10.19
CA GLU A 113 1.15 -11.87 8.98
C GLU A 113 2.56 -11.48 8.56
N PHE A 114 2.88 -10.19 8.58
CA PHE A 114 4.22 -9.74 8.24
C PHE A 114 5.27 -10.19 9.26
N SER A 115 4.94 -10.18 10.55
CA SER A 115 5.83 -10.68 11.59
C SER A 115 6.09 -12.18 11.44
N GLU A 116 5.07 -12.96 11.04
CA GLU A 116 5.22 -14.37 10.74
C GLU A 116 6.12 -14.60 9.52
N MET A 117 5.98 -13.80 8.45
CA MET A 117 6.87 -13.85 7.29
C MET A 117 8.33 -13.49 7.61
N LEU A 118 8.57 -12.78 8.72
CA LEU A 118 9.91 -12.44 9.20
C LEU A 118 10.48 -13.49 10.16
N ASP A 119 9.67 -14.36 10.78
CA ASP A 119 10.16 -15.42 11.66
C ASP A 119 10.79 -16.53 10.80
N PRO A 120 12.07 -16.90 11.00
CA PRO A 120 12.69 -18.02 10.29
C PRO A 120 11.98 -19.38 10.47
N ARG A 121 11.08 -19.48 11.45
CA ARG A 121 10.24 -20.66 11.73
C ARG A 121 8.79 -20.47 11.30
N GLY A 122 8.44 -19.31 10.74
CA GLY A 122 7.11 -19.02 10.20
C GLY A 122 6.82 -19.89 8.98
N GLU A 123 5.53 -20.10 8.71
CA GLU A 123 5.08 -20.88 7.56
C GLU A 123 4.78 -19.99 6.34
N LEU A 124 4.67 -18.68 6.56
CA LEU A 124 4.42 -17.69 5.51
C LEU A 124 5.72 -17.22 4.88
N ASP A 125 5.79 -17.24 3.54
CA ASP A 125 6.90 -16.70 2.77
C ASP A 125 6.49 -15.40 2.08
N PHE A 126 7.27 -14.35 2.28
CA PHE A 126 6.98 -13.03 1.72
C PHE A 126 7.06 -13.00 0.19
N VAL A 127 7.99 -13.75 -0.41
CA VAL A 127 8.12 -13.77 -1.88
C VAL A 127 6.90 -14.44 -2.51
N SER A 128 6.45 -15.55 -1.94
CA SER A 128 5.25 -16.27 -2.35
C SER A 128 4.00 -15.42 -2.19
N PHE A 129 3.88 -14.68 -1.08
CA PHE A 129 2.83 -13.67 -0.87
C PHE A 129 2.83 -12.61 -2.00
N LEU A 130 3.99 -12.00 -2.29
CA LEU A 130 4.10 -10.99 -3.34
C LEU A 130 3.69 -11.51 -4.73
N LYS A 131 4.17 -12.70 -5.10
CA LYS A 131 3.84 -13.32 -6.39
C LYS A 131 2.33 -13.54 -6.53
N ASN A 132 1.68 -14.04 -5.48
CA ASN A 132 0.25 -14.27 -5.47
C ASN A 132 -0.55 -12.96 -5.60
N GLU A 133 -0.21 -11.93 -4.80
CA GLU A 133 -0.91 -10.64 -4.81
C GLU A 133 -0.74 -9.87 -6.12
N MET A 134 0.42 -10.01 -6.76
CA MET A 134 0.73 -9.34 -8.02
C MET A 134 0.43 -10.19 -9.26
N GLN A 135 -0.06 -11.43 -9.09
CA GLN A 135 -0.35 -12.36 -10.18
C GLN A 135 0.87 -12.55 -11.11
N ILE A 136 2.05 -12.71 -10.53
CA ILE A 136 3.30 -12.94 -11.27
C ILE A 136 3.46 -14.45 -11.44
N ASP A 137 3.22 -14.96 -12.64
CA ASP A 137 3.46 -16.37 -12.99
C ASP A 137 4.98 -16.67 -13.06
N GLU A 138 5.36 -17.90 -12.67
CA GLU A 138 6.75 -18.37 -12.78
C GLU A 138 7.09 -18.72 -14.23
N ASP A 139 7.93 -17.90 -14.87
CA ASP A 139 8.67 -18.26 -16.09
C ASP A 139 9.90 -19.13 -15.75
#